data_AF-A0A0L0ACV4-F1
#
_entry.id   AF-A0A0L0ACV4-F1
#
_cell.length_a   1.000
_cell.length_b   1.000
_cell.length_c   1.000
_cell.angle_alpha   90.00
_cell.angle_beta   90.00
_cell.angle_gamma   90.00
#
_symmetry.space_group_name_H-M   'P 1'
#
loop_
_entity.id
_entity.type
_entity.pdbx_description
1 polymer ?
#
loop_
_entity_poly.entity_id
_entity_poly.type
_entity_poly.pdbx_seq_one_letter_code
_entity_poly.pdbx_strand_id
1 'polypeptide(L)'
;MKSALSLSRFEAPATRLAMNKSTLVVWTAIALLLVETFSGALRYYFDQAGISALLYLPKVLCVGLFALELTTLKTHRLFWILLLGLVVSAGLGMLHGAALVNPLFALFGYIPLLFGLVCGEHLEQRRKLLGWAIGLCLLATIVGVYADSLFSVPWKGYSYNLGDQELTGNMTWAADGIDRPAGFARMSTTAATLTAVFTLYLCAFTRSKVLLLALLGVAFVTILVTTNKSTAVALIAVLLVMPFYNQRLLCRVAFVVLVGMGAVLPLVGLWTPLDPSLAASGAEGSLVSLYDRMINTWPRLADEVARRDWSWTGGGLGMVGSAVNMFPVDNVKYPAVADSLFMYLWASFGVMGPMLYALLLPLLMTLRSKNSWMARALLSISLCVVVVGWTTDVLEVPVCGIFLGMAIAHALRRKAMPVQWLITERRRSNRDDYPDGLQLT
;
A
#
# COMPACT_ATOMS: atom_id res chain seq x y z
N MET A 1 70.28 7.39 -1.16
CA MET A 1 70.61 6.41 -2.21
C MET A 1 69.88 5.12 -1.88
N LYS A 2 69.03 4.61 -2.81
CA LYS A 2 68.19 3.38 -2.78
C LYS A 2 66.93 3.44 -1.89
N SER A 3 65.76 3.78 -2.45
CA SER A 3 64.79 2.96 -3.26
C SER A 3 63.83 2.17 -2.36
N ALA A 4 62.58 2.62 -2.18
CA ALA A 4 61.43 2.41 -3.08
C ALA A 4 61.01 0.94 -3.22
N LEU A 5 59.87 0.60 -2.60
CA LEU A 5 58.85 -0.31 -3.14
C LEU A 5 57.59 -0.20 -2.26
N SER A 6 56.83 0.87 -2.49
CA SER A 6 55.42 0.91 -2.13
C SER A 6 54.69 -0.07 -3.04
N LEU A 7 54.21 -1.18 -2.48
CA LEU A 7 53.25 -2.05 -3.16
C LEU A 7 51.96 -1.27 -3.37
N SER A 8 51.85 -0.66 -4.54
CA SER A 8 50.59 -0.21 -5.12
C SER A 8 49.65 -1.41 -5.15
N ARG A 9 48.67 -1.43 -4.25
CA ARG A 9 47.49 -2.27 -4.42
C ARG A 9 46.86 -1.82 -5.74
N PHE A 10 46.98 -2.67 -6.75
CA PHE A 10 46.13 -2.63 -7.92
C PHE A 10 44.68 -2.72 -7.42
N GLU A 11 44.03 -1.57 -7.28
CA GLU A 11 42.58 -1.51 -7.33
C GLU A 11 42.19 -1.99 -8.72
N ALA A 12 41.67 -3.21 -8.77
CA ALA A 12 41.06 -3.73 -9.98
C ALA A 12 40.03 -2.69 -10.47
N PRO A 13 40.02 -2.35 -11.77
CA PRO A 13 39.07 -1.38 -12.29
C PRO A 13 37.66 -1.87 -11.99
N ALA A 14 36.92 -1.07 -11.24
CA ALA A 14 35.52 -1.32 -10.92
C ALA A 14 34.75 -1.56 -12.23
N THR A 15 34.37 -2.81 -12.45
CA THR A 15 33.51 -3.23 -13.55
C THR A 15 32.26 -2.34 -13.59
N ARG A 16 32.05 -1.67 -14.72
CA ARG A 16 31.00 -0.67 -15.00
C ARG A 16 29.54 -1.20 -14.96
N LEU A 17 29.25 -2.29 -14.27
CA LEU A 17 27.93 -2.92 -14.20
C LEU A 17 27.64 -3.65 -12.88
N ALA A 18 28.30 -3.29 -11.78
CA ALA A 18 27.87 -3.72 -10.45
C ALA A 18 26.60 -2.94 -10.07
N MET A 19 25.44 -3.43 -10.50
CA MET A 19 24.15 -2.88 -10.11
C MET A 19 24.04 -2.92 -8.58
N ASN A 20 24.11 -1.75 -7.96
CA ASN A 20 23.98 -1.61 -6.51
C ASN A 20 22.60 -2.16 -6.07
N LYS A 21 22.57 -3.04 -5.07
CA LYS A 21 21.35 -3.65 -4.50
C LYS A 21 20.22 -2.62 -4.30
N SER A 22 20.59 -1.43 -3.79
CA SER A 22 19.64 -0.32 -3.59
C SER A 22 18.96 0.14 -4.87
N THR A 23 19.69 0.18 -5.99
CA THR A 23 19.17 0.58 -7.29
C THR A 23 18.19 -0.45 -7.83
N LEU A 24 18.50 -1.75 -7.71
CA LEU A 24 17.61 -2.83 -8.15
C LEU A 24 16.28 -2.84 -7.38
N VAL A 25 16.35 -2.66 -6.06
CA VAL A 25 15.17 -2.55 -5.19
C VAL A 25 14.28 -1.38 -5.62
N VAL A 26 14.87 -0.22 -5.87
CA VAL A 26 14.10 0.98 -6.22
C VAL A 26 13.48 0.86 -7.61
N TRP A 27 14.19 0.30 -8.58
CA TRP A 27 13.61 0.02 -9.90
C TRP A 27 12.49 -1.01 -9.84
N THR A 28 12.59 -2.01 -8.97
CA THR A 28 11.50 -2.98 -8.74
C THR A 28 10.26 -2.29 -8.18
N ALA A 29 10.43 -1.41 -7.18
CA ALA A 29 9.33 -0.62 -6.64
C ALA A 29 8.72 0.30 -7.72
N ILE A 30 9.55 0.98 -8.51
CA ILE A 30 9.09 1.87 -9.60
C ILE A 30 8.31 1.07 -10.65
N ALA A 31 8.82 -0.09 -11.07
CA ALA A 31 8.12 -0.96 -12.01
C ALA A 31 6.76 -1.41 -11.46
N LEU A 32 6.69 -1.75 -10.16
CA LEU A 32 5.43 -2.09 -9.51
C LEU A 32 4.47 -0.89 -9.47
N LEU A 33 4.94 0.31 -9.12
CA LEU A 33 4.11 1.53 -9.13
C LEU A 33 3.58 1.86 -10.54
N LEU A 34 4.41 1.70 -11.57
CA LEU A 34 4.02 1.92 -12.97
C LEU A 34 2.98 0.89 -13.40
N VAL A 35 3.21 -0.41 -13.14
CA VAL A 35 2.24 -1.46 -13.46
C VAL A 35 0.91 -1.20 -12.79
N GLU A 36 0.88 -0.83 -11.50
CA GLU A 36 -0.39 -0.54 -10.81
C GLU A 36 -1.09 0.71 -11.36
N THR A 37 -0.32 1.76 -11.69
CA THR A 37 -0.83 3.02 -12.26
C THR A 37 -1.47 2.82 -13.63
N PHE A 38 -0.83 2.01 -14.49
CA PHE A 38 -1.31 1.71 -15.83
C PHE A 38 -2.00 0.34 -15.94
N SER A 39 -2.48 -0.20 -14.82
CA SER A 39 -2.88 -1.61 -14.73
C SER A 39 -4.06 -2.00 -15.64
N GLY A 40 -4.96 -1.08 -15.99
CA GLY A 40 -6.01 -1.31 -16.98
C GLY A 40 -5.47 -1.30 -18.41
N ALA A 41 -4.75 -0.23 -18.76
CA ALA A 41 -4.18 -0.07 -20.10
C ALA A 41 -3.14 -1.15 -20.45
N LEU A 42 -2.22 -1.45 -19.52
CA LEU A 42 -1.19 -2.47 -19.73
C LEU A 42 -1.79 -3.87 -19.84
N ARG A 43 -2.87 -4.20 -19.09
CA ARG A 43 -3.58 -5.48 -19.25
C ARG A 43 -4.14 -5.63 -20.65
N TYR A 44 -4.82 -4.60 -21.14
CA TYR A 44 -5.34 -4.61 -22.51
C TYR A 44 -4.23 -4.81 -23.55
N TYR A 45 -3.18 -3.96 -23.53
CA TYR A 45 -2.15 -4.03 -24.56
C TYR A 45 -1.26 -5.27 -24.46
N PHE A 46 -0.93 -5.75 -23.25
CA PHE A 46 -0.09 -6.93 -23.10
C PHE A 46 -0.84 -8.21 -23.46
N ASP A 47 -2.16 -8.23 -23.24
CA ASP A 47 -3.00 -9.35 -23.66
C ASP A 47 -3.12 -9.45 -25.17
N GLN A 48 -3.34 -8.31 -25.85
CA GLN A 48 -3.31 -8.25 -27.32
C GLN A 48 -1.95 -8.69 -27.90
N ALA A 49 -0.86 -8.49 -27.16
CA ALA A 49 0.48 -8.91 -27.54
C ALA A 49 0.86 -10.33 -27.06
N GLY A 50 -0.03 -11.05 -26.36
CA GLY A 50 0.22 -12.40 -25.83
C GLY A 50 1.25 -12.47 -24.70
N ILE A 51 1.53 -11.35 -24.03
CA ILE A 51 2.57 -11.19 -22.99
C ILE A 51 2.02 -10.72 -21.64
N SER A 52 0.75 -10.99 -21.35
CA SER A 52 0.05 -10.64 -20.09
C SER A 52 0.82 -11.07 -18.82
N ALA A 53 1.61 -12.16 -18.89
CA ALA A 53 2.45 -12.61 -17.80
C ALA A 53 3.47 -11.56 -17.31
N LEU A 54 3.95 -10.67 -18.19
CA LEU A 54 4.93 -9.64 -17.83
C LEU A 54 4.42 -8.61 -16.83
N LEU A 55 3.09 -8.45 -16.70
CA LEU A 55 2.48 -7.58 -15.70
C LEU A 55 2.80 -8.01 -14.27
N TYR A 56 3.07 -9.29 -14.08
CA TYR A 56 3.35 -9.89 -12.78
C TYR A 56 4.85 -9.86 -12.42
N LEU A 57 5.72 -9.54 -13.39
CA LEU A 57 7.17 -9.55 -13.21
C LEU A 57 7.63 -8.67 -12.03
N PRO A 58 7.13 -7.43 -11.82
CA PRO A 58 7.56 -6.63 -10.66
C PRO A 58 7.23 -7.28 -9.31
N LYS A 59 6.10 -7.99 -9.21
CA LYS A 59 5.73 -8.71 -7.98
C LYS A 59 6.62 -9.95 -7.77
N VAL A 60 6.96 -10.66 -8.85
CA VAL A 60 7.95 -11.76 -8.78
C VAL A 60 9.33 -11.25 -8.37
N LEU A 61 9.76 -10.10 -8.87
CA LEU A 61 10.99 -9.44 -8.43
C LEU A 61 10.93 -9.04 -6.95
N CYS A 62 9.77 -8.57 -6.45
CA CYS A 62 9.58 -8.34 -5.02
C CYS A 62 9.75 -9.61 -4.20
N VAL A 63 9.25 -10.78 -4.65
CA VAL A 63 9.48 -12.08 -3.99
C VAL A 63 10.97 -12.40 -3.94
N GLY A 64 11.65 -12.34 -5.09
CA GLY A 64 13.08 -12.67 -5.18
C GLY A 64 13.93 -11.78 -4.28
N LEU A 65 13.70 -10.46 -4.30
CA LEU A 65 14.42 -9.51 -3.45
C LEU A 65 14.09 -9.67 -1.96
N PHE A 66 12.83 -9.96 -1.62
CA PHE A 66 12.45 -10.29 -0.25
C PHE A 66 13.19 -11.54 0.25
N ALA A 67 13.22 -12.61 -0.54
CA ALA A 67 13.92 -13.85 -0.19
C ALA A 67 15.44 -13.64 -0.04
N LEU A 68 16.06 -12.89 -0.96
CA LEU A 68 17.48 -12.56 -0.88
C LEU A 68 17.81 -11.73 0.36
N GLU A 69 17.02 -10.70 0.66
CA GLU A 69 17.24 -9.88 1.85
C GLU A 69 17.04 -10.66 3.15
N LEU A 70 16.10 -11.61 3.18
CA LEU A 70 15.79 -12.42 4.36
C LEU A 70 17.03 -13.15 4.91
N THR A 71 17.95 -13.57 4.03
CA THR A 71 19.21 -14.24 4.42
C THR A 71 20.19 -13.32 5.15
N THR A 72 20.10 -12.02 4.92
CA THR A 72 20.98 -11.01 5.51
C THR A 72 20.31 -10.18 6.61
N LEU A 73 19.01 -10.41 6.82
CA LEU A 73 18.17 -9.53 7.62
C LEU A 73 18.35 -9.78 9.12
N LYS A 74 18.79 -8.74 9.84
CA LYS A 74 18.84 -8.74 11.31
C LYS A 74 17.60 -8.08 11.88
N THR A 75 16.58 -8.86 12.23
CA THR A 75 15.30 -8.36 12.77
C THR A 75 15.04 -8.76 14.21
N HIS A 76 13.99 -8.17 14.79
CA HIS A 76 13.43 -8.58 16.07
C HIS A 76 12.68 -9.91 15.96
N ARG A 77 12.65 -10.71 17.05
CA ARG A 77 11.96 -12.02 17.10
C ARG A 77 10.50 -11.98 16.63
N LEU A 78 9.80 -10.86 16.90
CA LEU A 78 8.41 -10.66 16.47
C LEU A 78 8.24 -10.80 14.95
N PHE A 79 9.20 -10.36 14.13
CA PHE A 79 9.12 -10.51 12.67
C PHE A 79 9.04 -11.99 12.26
N TRP A 80 9.89 -12.84 12.85
CA TRP A 80 9.90 -14.27 12.57
C TRP A 80 8.65 -14.98 13.08
N ILE A 81 8.12 -14.55 14.23
CA ILE A 81 6.85 -15.06 14.76
C ILE A 81 5.70 -14.73 13.79
N LEU A 82 5.65 -13.51 13.25
CA LEU A 82 4.65 -13.11 12.27
C LEU A 82 4.79 -13.88 10.95
N LEU A 83 6.03 -14.09 10.47
CA LEU A 83 6.28 -14.87 9.27
C LEU A 83 5.88 -16.34 9.46
N LEU A 84 6.21 -16.93 10.60
CA LEU A 84 5.74 -18.27 10.96
C LEU A 84 4.21 -18.32 11.05
N GLY A 85 3.58 -17.29 11.61
CA GLY A 85 2.12 -17.13 11.65
C GLY A 85 1.49 -17.14 10.26
N LEU A 86 2.12 -16.49 9.27
CA LEU A 86 1.67 -16.56 7.87
C LEU A 86 1.76 -17.98 7.30
N VAL A 87 2.85 -18.70 7.58
CA VAL A 87 3.02 -20.10 7.14
C VAL A 87 1.99 -21.02 7.80
N VAL A 88 1.76 -20.86 9.11
CA VAL A 88 0.74 -21.60 9.85
C VAL A 88 -0.66 -21.29 9.30
N SER A 89 -0.96 -20.02 9.03
CA SER A 89 -2.23 -19.60 8.44
C SER A 89 -2.45 -20.18 7.03
N ALA A 90 -1.39 -20.26 6.20
CA ALA A 90 -1.47 -20.95 4.91
C ALA A 90 -1.74 -22.46 5.07
N GLY A 91 -1.09 -23.11 6.03
CA GLY A 91 -1.37 -24.51 6.37
C GLY A 91 -2.81 -24.72 6.85
N LEU A 92 -3.34 -23.83 7.69
CA LEU A 92 -4.74 -23.85 8.13
C LEU A 92 -5.70 -23.69 6.95
N GLY A 93 -5.41 -22.78 6.02
CA GLY A 93 -6.21 -22.62 4.79
C GLY A 93 -6.31 -23.92 4.01
N MET A 94 -5.18 -24.62 3.83
CA MET A 94 -5.16 -25.92 3.16
C MET A 94 -5.94 -27.00 3.92
N LEU A 95 -5.87 -27.03 5.24
CA LEU A 95 -6.67 -27.94 6.07
C LEU A 95 -8.18 -27.67 5.94
N HIS A 96 -8.56 -26.42 5.68
CA HIS A 96 -9.94 -26.01 5.44
C HIS A 96 -10.41 -26.18 3.98
N GLY A 97 -9.59 -26.81 3.13
CA GLY A 97 -9.95 -27.17 1.76
C GLY A 97 -9.33 -26.28 0.68
N ALA A 98 -8.49 -25.29 1.02
CA ALA A 98 -7.78 -24.53 0.01
C ALA A 98 -6.77 -25.40 -0.75
N ALA A 99 -6.76 -25.32 -2.07
CA ALA A 99 -5.65 -25.84 -2.86
C ALA A 99 -4.39 -24.97 -2.64
N LEU A 100 -3.19 -25.49 -2.91
CA LEU A 100 -1.93 -24.75 -2.74
C LEU A 100 -1.90 -23.41 -3.51
N VAL A 101 -2.65 -23.31 -4.61
CA VAL A 101 -2.74 -22.07 -5.40
C VAL A 101 -3.39 -20.92 -4.62
N ASN A 102 -4.34 -21.20 -3.73
CA ASN A 102 -5.04 -20.20 -2.91
C ASN A 102 -4.10 -19.41 -1.98
N PRO A 103 -3.34 -20.05 -1.05
CA PRO A 103 -2.41 -19.33 -0.19
C PRO A 103 -1.26 -18.70 -0.96
N LEU A 104 -0.82 -19.29 -2.08
CA LEU A 104 0.21 -18.68 -2.94
C LEU A 104 -0.31 -17.39 -3.59
N PHE A 105 -1.55 -17.39 -4.08
CA PHE A 105 -2.19 -16.21 -4.65
C PHE A 105 -2.43 -15.12 -3.59
N ALA A 106 -2.93 -15.51 -2.41
CA ALA A 106 -3.06 -14.59 -1.28
C ALA A 106 -1.71 -13.99 -0.88
N LEU A 107 -0.67 -14.81 -0.74
CA LEU A 107 0.69 -14.37 -0.45
C LEU A 107 1.17 -13.34 -1.47
N PHE A 108 0.87 -13.56 -2.76
CA PHE A 108 1.18 -12.63 -3.84
C PHE A 108 0.56 -11.23 -3.66
N GLY A 109 -0.58 -11.13 -2.97
CA GLY A 109 -1.17 -9.88 -2.49
C GLY A 109 -0.36 -9.20 -1.38
N TYR A 110 0.18 -9.97 -0.42
CA TYR A 110 0.99 -9.46 0.70
C TYR A 110 2.47 -9.18 0.36
N ILE A 111 3.00 -9.72 -0.76
CA ILE A 111 4.41 -9.53 -1.14
C ILE A 111 4.85 -8.06 -1.17
N PRO A 112 4.09 -7.10 -1.72
CA PRO A 112 4.48 -5.68 -1.69
C PRO A 112 4.67 -5.14 -0.27
N LEU A 113 3.86 -5.59 0.70
CA LEU A 113 4.03 -5.27 2.13
C LEU A 113 5.32 -5.84 2.69
N LEU A 114 5.57 -7.14 2.48
CA LEU A 114 6.79 -7.82 2.96
C LEU A 114 8.05 -7.22 2.31
N PHE A 115 7.98 -6.90 1.02
CA PHE A 115 9.03 -6.22 0.29
C PHE A 115 9.29 -4.83 0.85
N GLY A 116 8.26 -4.00 1.07
CA GLY A 116 8.40 -2.68 1.68
C GLY A 116 8.99 -2.74 3.11
N LEU A 117 8.62 -3.76 3.87
CA LEU A 117 9.11 -4.01 5.23
C LEU A 117 10.61 -4.33 5.27
N VAL A 118 11.04 -5.22 4.38
CA VAL A 118 12.43 -5.71 4.37
C VAL A 118 13.34 -4.79 3.57
N CYS A 119 12.90 -4.33 2.41
CA CYS A 119 13.69 -3.54 1.47
C CYS A 119 13.51 -2.02 1.65
N GLY A 120 12.65 -1.56 2.56
CA GLY A 120 12.29 -0.14 2.71
C GLY A 120 13.46 0.80 2.97
N GLU A 121 14.58 0.31 3.52
CA GLU A 121 15.80 1.12 3.70
C GLU A 121 16.37 1.61 2.38
N HIS A 122 16.46 0.70 1.43
CA HIS A 122 16.99 0.96 0.11
C HIS A 122 16.10 1.94 -0.66
N LEU A 123 14.77 1.86 -0.44
CA LEU A 123 13.79 2.81 -0.99
C LEU A 123 13.99 4.22 -0.40
N GLU A 124 14.23 4.33 0.90
CA GLU A 124 14.53 5.61 1.56
C GLU A 124 15.86 6.22 1.08
N GLN A 125 16.90 5.41 0.86
CA GLN A 125 18.21 5.85 0.38
C GLN A 125 18.12 6.51 -1.01
N ARG A 126 17.23 6.02 -1.89
CA ARG A 126 16.99 6.57 -3.23
C ARG A 126 15.68 7.34 -3.34
N ARG A 127 15.23 7.96 -2.23
CA ARG A 127 13.97 8.72 -2.16
C ARG A 127 13.73 9.72 -3.29
N LYS A 128 14.80 10.34 -3.83
CA LYS A 128 14.69 11.33 -4.92
C LYS A 128 14.19 10.67 -6.20
N LEU A 129 14.77 9.52 -6.56
CA LEU A 129 14.37 8.75 -7.74
C LEU A 129 12.95 8.21 -7.56
N LEU A 130 12.66 7.65 -6.37
CA LEU A 130 11.33 7.18 -6.03
C LEU A 130 10.29 8.32 -6.09
N GLY A 131 10.63 9.50 -5.58
CA GLY A 131 9.76 10.69 -5.61
C GLY A 131 9.47 11.20 -7.03
N TRP A 132 10.46 11.16 -7.93
CA TRP A 132 10.25 11.48 -9.35
C TRP A 132 9.28 10.49 -10.00
N ALA A 133 9.47 9.19 -9.77
CA ALA A 133 8.57 8.16 -10.28
C ALA A 133 7.14 8.33 -9.74
N ILE A 134 6.99 8.59 -8.43
CA ILE A 134 5.69 8.86 -7.81
C ILE A 134 5.04 10.11 -8.41
N GLY A 135 5.80 11.18 -8.67
CA GLY A 135 5.30 12.38 -9.34
C GLY A 135 4.77 12.10 -10.74
N LEU A 136 5.51 11.30 -11.52
CA LEU A 136 5.08 10.87 -12.86
C LEU A 136 3.84 9.98 -12.80
N CYS A 137 3.81 9.01 -11.88
CA CYS A 137 2.64 8.16 -11.67
C CYS A 137 1.41 8.97 -11.22
N LEU A 138 1.57 9.96 -10.35
CA LEU A 138 0.48 10.85 -9.94
C LEU A 138 -0.08 11.62 -11.14
N LEU A 139 0.80 12.21 -11.95
CA LEU A 139 0.40 12.91 -13.17
C LEU A 139 -0.35 11.96 -14.11
N ALA A 140 0.18 10.75 -14.32
CA ALA A 140 -0.47 9.74 -15.15
C ALA A 140 -1.83 9.32 -14.62
N THR A 141 -2.00 9.15 -13.30
CA THR A 141 -3.30 8.82 -12.69
C THR A 141 -4.30 9.95 -12.91
N ILE A 142 -3.90 11.20 -12.65
CA ILE A 142 -4.77 12.38 -12.86
C ILE A 142 -5.19 12.45 -14.33
N VAL A 143 -4.22 12.46 -15.26
CA VAL A 143 -4.49 12.52 -16.70
C VAL A 143 -5.38 11.35 -17.13
N GLY A 144 -5.10 10.14 -16.66
CA GLY A 144 -5.90 8.96 -16.97
C GLY A 144 -7.35 9.09 -16.52
N VAL A 145 -7.61 9.52 -15.28
CA VAL A 145 -8.97 9.71 -14.76
C VAL A 145 -9.74 10.73 -15.58
N TYR A 146 -9.13 11.88 -15.89
CA TYR A 146 -9.77 12.89 -16.73
C TYR A 146 -9.97 12.43 -18.17
N ALA A 147 -9.00 11.71 -18.75
CA ALA A 147 -9.13 11.16 -20.09
C ALA A 147 -10.28 10.16 -20.20
N ASP A 148 -10.43 9.24 -19.22
CA ASP A 148 -11.54 8.27 -19.17
C ASP A 148 -12.90 8.94 -18.88
N SER A 149 -12.90 10.09 -18.19
CA SER A 149 -14.14 10.86 -17.99
C SER A 149 -14.61 11.62 -19.24
N LEU A 150 -13.70 11.93 -20.15
CA LEU A 150 -13.97 12.73 -21.35
C LEU A 150 -14.07 11.89 -22.63
N PHE A 151 -13.39 10.74 -22.67
CA PHE A 151 -13.26 9.88 -23.84
C PHE A 151 -13.53 8.42 -23.47
N SER A 152 -14.11 7.66 -24.39
CA SER A 152 -14.22 6.20 -24.25
C SER A 152 -12.86 5.55 -24.49
N VAL A 153 -12.23 5.07 -23.41
CA VAL A 153 -10.96 4.36 -23.50
C VAL A 153 -11.16 2.88 -23.89
N PRO A 154 -10.30 2.30 -24.74
CA PRO A 154 -10.51 0.97 -25.32
C PRO A 154 -10.39 -0.16 -24.30
N TRP A 155 -9.67 0.05 -23.20
CA TRP A 155 -9.51 -0.93 -22.13
C TRP A 155 -10.66 -0.92 -21.12
N LYS A 156 -11.65 -0.02 -21.25
CA LYS A 156 -12.78 0.09 -20.33
C LYS A 156 -13.70 -1.13 -20.43
N GLY A 157 -13.96 -1.79 -19.31
CA GLY A 157 -14.82 -2.99 -19.27
C GLY A 157 -14.15 -4.24 -19.84
N TYR A 158 -12.85 -4.18 -20.17
CA TYR A 158 -12.12 -5.30 -20.76
C TYR A 158 -11.87 -6.40 -19.72
N SER A 159 -12.11 -7.65 -20.10
CA SER A 159 -11.66 -8.87 -19.40
C SER A 159 -10.73 -9.69 -20.30
N TYR A 160 -9.84 -10.46 -19.70
CA TYR A 160 -8.87 -11.30 -20.41
C TYR A 160 -8.62 -12.60 -19.64
N ASN A 161 -8.17 -13.63 -20.34
CA ASN A 161 -7.86 -14.91 -19.72
C ASN A 161 -6.36 -15.02 -19.41
N LEU A 162 -6.03 -15.44 -18.19
CA LEU A 162 -4.65 -15.80 -17.81
C LEU A 162 -4.63 -17.26 -17.36
N GLY A 163 -4.21 -18.15 -18.26
CA GLY A 163 -4.45 -19.59 -18.09
C GLY A 163 -5.94 -19.89 -18.23
N ASP A 164 -6.49 -20.70 -17.34
CA ASP A 164 -7.90 -21.12 -17.36
C ASP A 164 -8.85 -20.15 -16.63
N GLN A 165 -8.36 -18.97 -16.23
CA GLN A 165 -9.09 -18.03 -15.38
C GLN A 165 -9.31 -16.68 -16.07
N GLU A 166 -10.55 -16.19 -16.02
CA GLU A 166 -10.93 -14.87 -16.52
C GLU A 166 -10.60 -13.79 -15.48
N LEU A 167 -9.74 -12.84 -15.86
CA LEU A 167 -9.36 -11.69 -15.06
C LEU A 167 -9.95 -10.42 -15.65
N THR A 168 -10.62 -9.63 -14.82
CA THR A 168 -11.09 -8.32 -15.25
C THR A 168 -9.92 -7.33 -15.38
N GLY A 169 -9.71 -6.82 -16.59
CA GLY A 169 -8.69 -5.84 -16.95
C GLY A 169 -9.01 -4.42 -16.45
N ASN A 170 -10.22 -3.94 -16.69
CA ASN A 170 -10.78 -2.71 -16.12
C ASN A 170 -12.26 -2.96 -15.78
N MET A 171 -12.66 -2.76 -14.52
CA MET A 171 -14.07 -2.94 -14.14
C MET A 171 -14.88 -1.71 -14.54
N THR A 172 -15.83 -1.88 -15.45
CA THR A 172 -16.95 -0.94 -15.62
C THR A 172 -17.91 -1.15 -14.47
N TRP A 173 -17.93 -0.20 -13.54
CA TRP A 173 -18.91 -0.19 -12.45
C TRP A 173 -19.58 1.18 -12.42
N ALA A 174 -20.88 1.23 -12.68
CA ALA A 174 -21.70 2.41 -12.44
C ALA A 174 -22.27 2.36 -11.01
N ALA A 175 -22.27 3.49 -10.30
CA ALA A 175 -23.10 3.62 -9.11
C ALA A 175 -24.10 4.74 -9.31
N ASP A 176 -25.34 4.47 -8.94
CA ASP A 176 -26.45 5.42 -9.06
C ASP A 176 -26.61 5.92 -10.52
N GLY A 177 -26.28 5.06 -11.51
CA GLY A 177 -26.32 5.40 -12.94
C GLY A 177 -25.15 6.25 -13.45
N ILE A 178 -24.21 6.64 -12.58
CA ILE A 178 -23.04 7.45 -12.92
C ILE A 178 -21.82 6.54 -13.13
N ASP A 179 -21.17 6.72 -14.28
CA ASP A 179 -19.93 6.03 -14.62
C ASP A 179 -18.78 6.46 -13.70
N ARG A 180 -17.94 5.50 -13.31
CA ARG A 180 -16.85 5.71 -12.35
C ARG A 180 -15.50 5.59 -13.06
N PRO A 181 -14.87 6.71 -13.46
CA PRO A 181 -13.65 6.66 -14.23
C PRO A 181 -12.51 6.01 -13.43
N ALA A 182 -11.93 4.97 -14.01
CA ALA A 182 -10.76 4.25 -13.49
C ALA A 182 -9.46 4.75 -14.14
N GLY A 183 -9.57 5.47 -15.25
CA GLY A 183 -8.43 5.99 -15.99
C GLY A 183 -7.56 4.87 -16.57
N PHE A 184 -6.25 4.96 -16.34
CA PHE A 184 -5.32 3.89 -16.71
C PHE A 184 -5.29 2.73 -15.71
N ALA A 185 -5.88 2.87 -14.53
CA ALA A 185 -5.90 1.84 -13.51
C ALA A 185 -7.01 0.81 -13.75
N ARG A 186 -6.97 -0.30 -13.00
CA ARG A 186 -7.95 -1.39 -13.06
C ARG A 186 -9.35 -0.97 -12.60
N MET A 187 -9.42 -0.13 -11.58
CA MET A 187 -10.66 0.26 -10.92
C MET A 187 -10.54 1.69 -10.41
N SER A 188 -11.67 2.41 -10.36
CA SER A 188 -11.77 3.77 -9.80
C SER A 188 -11.29 3.82 -8.34
N THR A 189 -11.52 2.76 -7.57
CA THR A 189 -11.01 2.65 -6.20
C THR A 189 -9.49 2.64 -6.13
N THR A 190 -8.83 1.93 -7.05
CA THR A 190 -7.38 1.91 -7.19
C THR A 190 -6.87 3.29 -7.60
N ALA A 191 -7.45 3.91 -8.64
CA ALA A 191 -7.04 5.25 -9.10
C ALA A 191 -7.13 6.31 -7.98
N ALA A 192 -8.23 6.32 -7.22
CA ALA A 192 -8.40 7.21 -6.08
C ALA A 192 -7.32 6.98 -5.02
N THR A 193 -7.08 5.72 -4.67
CA THR A 193 -6.10 5.34 -3.63
C THR A 193 -4.68 5.72 -4.06
N LEU A 194 -4.30 5.45 -5.31
CA LEU A 194 -3.02 5.89 -5.89
C LEU A 194 -2.88 7.41 -5.81
N THR A 195 -3.93 8.15 -6.21
CA THR A 195 -3.94 9.62 -6.16
C THR A 195 -3.71 10.13 -4.74
N ALA A 196 -4.39 9.57 -3.74
CA ALA A 196 -4.22 9.95 -2.34
C ALA A 196 -2.82 9.62 -1.82
N VAL A 197 -2.35 8.38 -2.01
CA VAL A 197 -1.05 7.92 -1.50
C VAL A 197 0.11 8.69 -2.14
N PHE A 198 0.10 8.87 -3.46
CA PHE A 198 1.16 9.60 -4.17
C PHE A 198 1.16 11.08 -3.79
N THR A 199 -0.01 11.71 -3.69
CA THR A 199 -0.12 13.10 -3.24
C THR A 199 0.43 13.26 -1.82
N LEU A 200 0.00 12.43 -0.87
CA LEU A 200 0.46 12.49 0.51
C LEU A 200 1.97 12.25 0.64
N TYR A 201 2.54 11.34 -0.17
CA TYR A 201 3.98 11.16 -0.25
C TYR A 201 4.67 12.46 -0.65
N LEU A 202 4.29 13.08 -1.78
CA LEU A 202 4.92 14.28 -2.31
C LEU A 202 4.72 15.51 -1.41
N CYS A 203 3.55 15.66 -0.79
CA CYS A 203 3.22 16.74 0.14
C CYS A 203 4.25 16.90 1.26
N ALA A 204 4.82 15.80 1.77
CA ALA A 204 5.81 15.83 2.85
C ALA A 204 7.15 16.46 2.45
N PHE A 205 7.44 16.56 1.15
CA PHE A 205 8.68 17.11 0.59
C PHE A 205 8.49 18.47 -0.08
N THR A 206 7.25 18.85 -0.36
CA THR A 206 6.91 20.12 -1.00
C THR A 206 7.05 21.26 0.01
N ARG A 207 7.94 22.23 -0.31
CA ARG A 207 8.16 23.42 0.54
C ARG A 207 7.20 24.57 0.23
N SER A 208 6.77 24.71 -1.03
CA SER A 208 5.87 25.80 -1.44
C SER A 208 4.45 25.50 -0.96
N LYS A 209 3.88 26.41 -0.15
CA LYS A 209 2.50 26.28 0.34
C LYS A 209 1.49 26.32 -0.80
N VAL A 210 1.75 27.12 -1.84
CA VAL A 210 0.88 27.21 -3.02
C VAL A 210 0.88 25.89 -3.78
N LEU A 211 2.06 25.32 -4.03
CA LEU A 211 2.16 24.01 -4.69
C LEU A 211 1.54 22.90 -3.86
N LEU A 212 1.70 22.95 -2.53
CA LEU A 212 1.07 22.01 -1.61
C LEU A 212 -0.46 22.08 -1.70
N LEU A 213 -1.05 23.29 -1.63
CA LEU A 213 -2.48 23.50 -1.77
C LEU A 213 -2.99 23.09 -3.15
N ALA A 214 -2.25 23.39 -4.21
CA ALA A 214 -2.58 22.98 -5.57
C ALA A 214 -2.58 21.45 -5.71
N LEU A 215 -1.54 20.76 -5.21
CA LEU A 215 -1.46 19.30 -5.22
C LEU A 215 -2.64 18.67 -4.47
N LEU A 216 -2.94 19.17 -3.26
CA LEU A 216 -4.06 18.67 -2.45
C LEU A 216 -5.41 18.95 -3.10
N GLY A 217 -5.61 20.14 -3.67
CA GLY A 217 -6.84 20.53 -4.36
C GLY A 217 -7.08 19.67 -5.59
N VAL A 218 -6.08 19.53 -6.46
CA VAL A 218 -6.17 18.69 -7.67
C VAL A 218 -6.40 17.22 -7.30
N ALA A 219 -5.69 16.71 -6.30
CA ALA A 219 -5.88 15.34 -5.83
C ALA A 219 -7.30 15.11 -5.27
N PHE A 220 -7.82 16.06 -4.48
CA PHE A 220 -9.17 15.97 -3.93
C PHE A 220 -10.23 15.96 -5.04
N VAL A 221 -10.14 16.88 -6.00
CA VAL A 221 -11.07 16.91 -7.15
C VAL A 221 -10.96 15.62 -7.98
N THR A 222 -9.75 15.14 -8.24
CA THR A 222 -9.53 13.89 -8.97
C THR A 222 -10.20 12.71 -8.25
N ILE A 223 -10.06 12.61 -6.92
CA ILE A 223 -10.71 11.56 -6.12
C ILE A 223 -12.23 11.70 -6.18
N LEU A 224 -12.79 12.91 -6.14
CA LEU A 224 -14.23 13.10 -6.28
C LEU A 224 -14.75 12.65 -7.66
N VAL A 225 -14.00 12.92 -8.74
CA VAL A 225 -14.33 12.47 -10.10
C VAL A 225 -14.35 10.94 -10.19
N THR A 226 -13.46 10.23 -9.49
CA THR A 226 -13.51 8.76 -9.42
C THR A 226 -14.72 8.20 -8.65
N THR A 227 -15.52 9.08 -8.02
CA THR A 227 -16.67 8.77 -7.14
C THR A 227 -16.32 7.90 -5.92
N ASN A 228 -15.02 7.76 -5.58
CA ASN A 228 -14.59 6.96 -4.44
C ASN A 228 -14.65 7.76 -3.13
N LYS A 229 -15.83 7.73 -2.50
CA LYS A 229 -16.14 8.43 -1.25
C LYS A 229 -15.19 8.04 -0.10
N SER A 230 -14.82 6.77 0.05
CA SER A 230 -13.98 6.32 1.18
C SER A 230 -12.59 6.96 1.14
N THR A 231 -12.00 7.07 -0.05
CA THR A 231 -10.68 7.68 -0.23
C THR A 231 -10.73 9.21 -0.06
N ALA A 232 -11.83 9.85 -0.46
CA ALA A 232 -12.05 11.28 -0.20
C ALA A 232 -12.10 11.57 1.31
N VAL A 233 -12.88 10.78 2.06
CA VAL A 233 -12.96 10.88 3.53
C VAL A 233 -11.59 10.63 4.16
N ALA A 234 -10.84 9.63 3.67
CA ALA A 234 -9.49 9.35 4.15
C ALA A 234 -8.54 10.53 3.96
N LEU A 235 -8.56 11.17 2.78
CA LEU A 235 -7.73 12.35 2.53
C LEU A 235 -8.12 13.51 3.45
N ILE A 236 -9.42 13.79 3.62
CA ILE A 236 -9.90 14.83 4.54
C ILE A 236 -9.45 14.53 5.98
N ALA A 237 -9.62 13.30 6.45
CA ALA A 237 -9.21 12.90 7.80
C ALA A 237 -7.71 13.13 8.03
N VAL A 238 -6.86 12.80 7.04
CA VAL A 238 -5.42 13.08 7.12
C VAL A 238 -5.15 14.58 7.19
N LEU A 239 -5.82 15.38 6.35
CA LEU A 239 -5.66 16.84 6.34
C LEU A 239 -6.11 17.51 7.63
N LEU A 240 -7.14 16.98 8.29
CA LEU A 240 -7.59 17.47 9.59
C LEU A 240 -6.58 17.15 10.70
N VAL A 241 -5.90 16.00 10.64
CA VAL A 241 -4.91 15.60 11.67
C VAL A 241 -3.53 16.23 11.43
N MET A 242 -3.15 16.50 10.16
CA MET A 242 -1.83 16.96 9.76
C MET A 242 -1.32 18.23 10.50
N PRO A 243 -2.13 19.29 10.72
CA PRO A 243 -1.72 20.47 11.48
C PRO A 243 -1.34 20.16 12.92
N PHE A 244 -1.91 19.09 13.49
CA PHE A 244 -1.75 18.70 14.88
C PHE A 244 -0.64 17.67 15.10
N TYR A 245 0.19 17.36 14.11
CA TYR A 245 1.30 16.38 14.25
C TYR A 245 2.29 16.69 15.38
N ASN A 246 2.44 17.96 15.75
CA ASN A 246 3.27 18.37 16.88
C ASN A 246 2.56 18.21 18.24
N GLN A 247 1.23 18.07 18.25
CA GLN A 247 0.40 17.95 19.45
C GLN A 247 0.19 16.47 19.82
N ARG A 248 0.96 15.98 20.80
CA ARG A 248 0.96 14.56 21.20
C ARG A 248 -0.42 14.03 21.58
N LEU A 249 -1.19 14.81 22.36
CA LEU A 249 -2.48 14.38 22.86
C LEU A 249 -3.53 14.31 21.74
N LEU A 250 -3.66 15.36 20.93
CA LEU A 250 -4.61 15.40 19.82
C LEU A 250 -4.33 14.29 18.80
N CYS A 251 -3.07 14.07 18.42
CA CYS A 251 -2.72 12.94 17.56
C CYS A 251 -3.06 11.59 18.19
N ARG A 252 -2.78 11.40 19.48
CA ARG A 252 -3.11 10.14 20.16
C ARG A 252 -4.60 9.88 20.14
N VAL A 253 -5.42 10.87 20.50
CA VAL A 253 -6.88 10.77 20.46
C VAL A 253 -7.35 10.47 19.04
N ALA A 254 -6.88 11.23 18.05
CA ALA A 254 -7.24 11.02 16.65
C ALA A 254 -6.87 9.60 16.17
N PHE A 255 -5.69 9.09 16.49
CA PHE A 255 -5.27 7.74 16.07
C PHE A 255 -6.11 6.65 16.75
N VAL A 256 -6.40 6.79 18.04
CA VAL A 256 -7.26 5.85 18.77
C VAL A 256 -8.67 5.86 18.18
N VAL A 257 -9.23 7.04 17.91
CA VAL A 257 -10.56 7.18 17.30
C VAL A 257 -10.57 6.57 15.90
N LEU A 258 -9.62 6.91 15.03
CA LEU A 258 -9.63 6.44 13.65
C LEU A 258 -9.40 4.92 13.54
N VAL A 259 -8.46 4.36 14.31
CA VAL A 259 -8.24 2.92 14.34
C VAL A 259 -9.44 2.22 14.99
N GLY A 260 -9.94 2.75 16.12
CA GLY A 260 -11.09 2.23 16.84
C GLY A 260 -12.36 2.20 16.01
N MET A 261 -12.66 3.26 15.26
CA MET A 261 -13.81 3.31 14.35
C MET A 261 -13.77 2.19 13.30
N GLY A 262 -12.61 1.90 12.70
CA GLY A 262 -12.50 0.82 11.73
C GLY A 262 -12.73 -0.58 12.32
N ALA A 263 -12.52 -0.76 13.64
CA ALA A 263 -12.88 -2.00 14.33
C ALA A 263 -14.34 -2.02 14.80
N VAL A 264 -14.86 -0.88 15.27
CA VAL A 264 -16.22 -0.76 15.82
C VAL A 264 -17.28 -0.81 14.73
N LEU A 265 -17.05 -0.21 13.56
CA LEU A 265 -18.05 -0.13 12.48
C LEU A 265 -18.60 -1.51 12.07
N PRO A 266 -17.76 -2.54 11.81
CA PRO A 266 -18.27 -3.90 11.57
C PRO A 266 -19.04 -4.49 12.73
N LEU A 267 -18.59 -4.27 13.97
CA LEU A 267 -19.25 -4.79 15.17
C LEU A 267 -20.63 -4.18 15.39
N VAL A 268 -20.82 -2.90 15.04
CA VAL A 268 -22.14 -2.26 15.08
C VAL A 268 -23.11 -2.98 14.13
N GLY A 269 -22.68 -3.29 12.91
CA GLY A 269 -23.51 -4.06 11.96
C GLY A 269 -23.90 -5.46 12.46
N LEU A 270 -23.07 -6.08 13.30
CA LEU A 270 -23.32 -7.40 13.87
C LEU A 270 -24.28 -7.38 15.07
N TRP A 271 -24.23 -6.33 15.90
CA TRP A 271 -24.95 -6.29 17.17
C TRP A 271 -26.18 -5.40 17.17
N THR A 272 -26.33 -4.52 16.18
CA THR A 272 -27.49 -3.63 16.09
C THR A 272 -28.46 -4.13 15.02
N PRO A 273 -29.75 -4.32 15.34
CA PRO A 273 -30.77 -4.62 14.35
C PRO A 273 -31.04 -3.33 13.55
N LEU A 274 -30.34 -3.19 12.44
CA LEU A 274 -30.51 -2.07 11.51
C LEU A 274 -31.68 -2.35 10.58
N ASP A 275 -32.53 -1.34 10.35
CA ASP A 275 -33.73 -1.46 9.53
C ASP A 275 -33.39 -1.65 8.03
N PRO A 276 -33.69 -2.82 7.43
CA PRO A 276 -33.40 -3.07 6.02
C PRO A 276 -34.13 -2.11 5.07
N SER A 277 -35.25 -1.51 5.50
CA SER A 277 -36.02 -0.57 4.70
C SER A 277 -35.27 0.75 4.47
N LEU A 278 -34.33 1.14 5.33
CA LEU A 278 -33.47 2.30 5.12
C LEU A 278 -32.39 2.04 4.06
N ALA A 279 -31.99 0.78 3.84
CA ALA A 279 -31.14 0.39 2.74
C ALA A 279 -31.92 0.29 1.41
N ALA A 280 -33.17 -0.17 1.49
CA ALA A 280 -34.03 -0.41 0.33
C ALA A 280 -34.81 0.84 -0.15
N SER A 281 -34.98 1.86 0.69
CA SER A 281 -35.79 3.06 0.39
C SER A 281 -35.18 4.00 -0.64
N GLY A 282 -34.05 3.63 -1.26
CA GLY A 282 -33.45 4.43 -2.34
C GLY A 282 -33.13 5.86 -1.93
N ALA A 283 -33.05 6.16 -0.63
CA ALA A 283 -32.73 7.48 -0.15
C ALA A 283 -31.37 7.87 -0.74
N GLU A 284 -31.37 8.88 -1.61
CA GLU A 284 -30.23 9.43 -2.36
C GLU A 284 -29.17 10.00 -1.39
N GLY A 285 -28.52 9.13 -0.64
CA GLY A 285 -27.70 9.46 0.51
C GLY A 285 -26.25 9.02 0.31
N SER A 286 -25.31 9.88 0.69
CA SER A 286 -23.87 9.60 0.61
C SER A 286 -23.41 8.37 1.42
N LEU A 287 -24.23 7.88 2.36
CA LEU A 287 -23.93 6.80 3.31
C LEU A 287 -24.59 5.44 2.98
N VAL A 288 -25.42 5.33 1.94
CA VAL A 288 -26.14 4.08 1.61
C VAL A 288 -25.20 2.88 1.46
N SER A 289 -24.07 3.07 0.79
CA SER A 289 -23.08 1.99 0.61
C SER A 289 -22.40 1.55 1.92
N LEU A 290 -22.24 2.45 2.90
CA LEU A 290 -21.74 2.07 4.23
C LEU A 290 -22.83 1.30 5.00
N TYR A 291 -24.07 1.75 4.89
CA TYR A 291 -25.22 1.10 5.53
C TYR A 291 -25.47 -0.31 4.99
N ASP A 292 -25.36 -0.50 3.68
CA ASP A 292 -25.44 -1.82 3.03
C ASP A 292 -24.35 -2.78 3.53
N ARG A 293 -23.13 -2.30 3.77
CA ARG A 293 -22.07 -3.11 4.38
C ARG A 293 -22.43 -3.58 5.79
N MET A 294 -23.02 -2.69 6.59
CA MET A 294 -23.40 -2.97 7.97
C MET A 294 -24.55 -3.98 8.08
N ILE A 295 -25.45 -4.05 7.09
CA ILE A 295 -26.59 -4.98 7.09
C ILE A 295 -26.27 -6.29 6.37
N ASN A 296 -25.59 -6.20 5.22
CA ASN A 296 -25.43 -7.34 4.33
C ASN A 296 -24.00 -7.88 4.35
N THR A 297 -22.99 -7.05 4.12
CA THR A 297 -21.64 -7.55 3.82
C THR A 297 -20.92 -8.09 5.06
N TRP A 298 -20.79 -7.28 6.11
CA TRP A 298 -20.05 -7.67 7.31
C TRP A 298 -20.77 -8.75 8.14
N PRO A 299 -22.10 -8.70 8.32
CA PRO A 299 -22.83 -9.77 8.98
C PRO A 299 -22.76 -11.11 8.26
N ARG A 300 -22.94 -11.16 6.93
CA ARG A 300 -22.84 -12.42 6.18
C ARG A 300 -21.45 -13.03 6.27
N LEU A 301 -20.40 -12.22 6.25
CA LEU A 301 -19.04 -12.69 6.47
C LEU A 301 -18.88 -13.29 7.86
N ALA A 302 -19.37 -12.61 8.91
CA ALA A 302 -19.29 -13.11 10.28
C ALA A 302 -20.08 -14.41 10.47
N ASP A 303 -21.28 -14.49 9.91
CA ASP A 303 -22.10 -15.71 9.92
C ASP A 303 -21.37 -16.88 9.25
N GLU A 304 -20.71 -16.64 8.12
CA GLU A 304 -19.98 -17.69 7.42
C GLU A 304 -18.74 -18.16 8.20
N VAL A 305 -17.99 -17.22 8.78
CA VAL A 305 -16.85 -17.53 9.66
C VAL A 305 -17.31 -18.29 10.90
N ALA A 306 -18.46 -17.93 11.48
CA ALA A 306 -19.04 -18.58 12.65
C ALA A 306 -19.58 -19.98 12.33
N ARG A 307 -20.32 -20.15 11.23
CA ARG A 307 -20.84 -21.47 10.79
C ARG A 307 -19.76 -22.52 10.53
N ARG A 308 -18.53 -22.07 10.28
CA ARG A 308 -17.37 -22.91 10.02
C ARG A 308 -16.42 -23.06 11.20
N ASP A 309 -16.78 -22.52 12.37
CA ASP A 309 -15.93 -22.50 13.57
C ASP A 309 -14.58 -21.80 13.36
N TRP A 310 -14.49 -20.91 12.38
CA TRP A 310 -13.27 -20.17 12.04
C TRP A 310 -13.06 -18.91 12.90
N SER A 311 -13.99 -18.57 13.78
CA SER A 311 -13.92 -17.33 14.58
C SER A 311 -12.65 -17.21 15.42
N TRP A 312 -12.08 -18.35 15.87
CA TRP A 312 -10.90 -18.38 16.72
C TRP A 312 -9.58 -18.45 15.93
N THR A 313 -9.49 -19.37 14.98
CA THR A 313 -8.26 -19.66 14.21
C THR A 313 -8.15 -18.84 12.93
N GLY A 314 -9.27 -18.33 12.44
CA GLY A 314 -9.43 -17.83 11.07
C GLY A 314 -9.63 -18.98 10.08
N GLY A 315 -10.09 -18.62 8.89
CA GLY A 315 -10.17 -19.53 7.75
C GLY A 315 -8.80 -19.89 7.19
N GLY A 316 -7.77 -19.08 7.45
CA GLY A 316 -6.43 -19.28 6.92
C GLY A 316 -6.17 -18.49 5.63
N LEU A 317 -4.90 -18.35 5.30
CA LEU A 317 -4.44 -17.62 4.13
C LEU A 317 -4.95 -18.31 2.85
N GLY A 318 -5.57 -17.54 1.95
CA GLY A 318 -6.15 -18.08 0.71
C GLY A 318 -7.65 -18.44 0.80
N MET A 319 -8.23 -18.40 2.01
CA MET A 319 -9.65 -18.70 2.23
C MET A 319 -10.55 -17.46 2.31
N VAL A 320 -9.97 -16.25 2.16
CA VAL A 320 -10.65 -14.96 2.29
C VAL A 320 -10.18 -14.02 1.17
N GLY A 321 -11.06 -13.13 0.71
CA GLY A 321 -10.78 -12.08 -0.27
C GLY A 321 -10.59 -12.58 -1.70
N SER A 322 -9.70 -11.95 -2.45
CA SER A 322 -9.50 -12.22 -3.87
C SER A 322 -9.03 -13.64 -4.16
N ALA A 323 -8.35 -14.30 -3.22
CA ALA A 323 -7.84 -15.65 -3.42
C ALA A 323 -8.95 -16.69 -3.57
N VAL A 324 -9.96 -16.66 -2.68
CA VAL A 324 -11.11 -17.57 -2.77
C VAL A 324 -12.09 -17.15 -3.88
N ASN A 325 -12.11 -15.87 -4.26
CA ASN A 325 -12.88 -15.41 -5.41
C ASN A 325 -12.29 -15.92 -6.74
N MET A 326 -10.95 -15.90 -6.85
CA MET A 326 -10.22 -16.34 -8.04
C MET A 326 -10.09 -17.86 -8.13
N PHE A 327 -9.91 -18.53 -6.98
CA PHE A 327 -9.81 -19.98 -6.88
C PHE A 327 -10.88 -20.46 -5.89
N PRO A 328 -12.14 -20.63 -6.35
CA PRO A 328 -13.24 -21.05 -5.51
C PRO A 328 -12.94 -22.35 -4.78
N VAL A 329 -13.22 -22.36 -3.48
CA VAL A 329 -13.11 -23.56 -2.64
C VAL A 329 -14.50 -24.11 -2.41
N ASP A 330 -14.66 -25.43 -2.53
CA ASP A 330 -15.95 -26.08 -2.41
C ASP A 330 -16.67 -25.69 -1.12
N ASN A 331 -17.95 -25.38 -1.28
CA ASN A 331 -18.86 -24.88 -0.25
C ASN A 331 -18.52 -23.50 0.33
N VAL A 332 -17.41 -22.83 0.01
CA VAL A 332 -17.02 -21.51 0.56
C VAL A 332 -17.49 -20.37 -0.35
N LYS A 333 -18.55 -19.64 0.02
CA LYS A 333 -19.15 -18.61 -0.86
C LYS A 333 -18.95 -17.16 -0.42
N TYR A 334 -19.13 -16.87 0.87
CA TYR A 334 -19.18 -15.50 1.40
C TYR A 334 -17.84 -14.87 1.84
N PRO A 335 -16.74 -15.60 2.13
CA PRO A 335 -15.47 -14.97 2.50
C PRO A 335 -14.78 -14.19 1.36
N ALA A 336 -15.31 -14.25 0.14
CA ALA A 336 -14.79 -13.54 -1.03
C ALA A 336 -14.94 -12.01 -0.95
N VAL A 337 -15.83 -11.48 -0.10
CA VAL A 337 -16.18 -10.04 -0.03
C VAL A 337 -15.89 -9.47 1.36
N ALA A 338 -14.67 -9.65 1.84
CA ALA A 338 -14.21 -9.00 3.07
C ALA A 338 -13.70 -7.59 2.77
N ASP A 339 -14.62 -6.63 2.64
CA ASP A 339 -14.32 -5.24 2.27
C ASP A 339 -14.06 -4.33 3.48
N SER A 340 -13.39 -4.85 4.51
CA SER A 340 -12.92 -4.09 5.67
C SER A 340 -11.64 -4.74 6.16
N LEU A 341 -10.58 -3.97 6.38
CA LEU A 341 -9.29 -4.49 6.83
C LEU A 341 -9.40 -5.23 8.17
N PHE A 342 -10.25 -4.75 9.08
CA PHE A 342 -10.50 -5.42 10.36
C PHE A 342 -11.15 -6.79 10.17
N MET A 343 -12.23 -6.85 9.40
CA MET A 343 -12.95 -8.09 9.10
C MET A 343 -12.11 -9.06 8.27
N TYR A 344 -11.34 -8.55 7.32
CA TYR A 344 -10.43 -9.33 6.48
C TYR A 344 -9.35 -10.02 7.32
N LEU A 345 -8.71 -9.27 8.22
CA LEU A 345 -7.71 -9.83 9.14
C LEU A 345 -8.33 -10.83 10.12
N TRP A 346 -9.52 -10.55 10.66
CA TRP A 346 -10.21 -11.48 11.55
C TRP A 346 -10.64 -12.77 10.83
N ALA A 347 -11.24 -12.66 9.65
CA ALA A 347 -11.63 -13.84 8.87
C ALA A 347 -10.42 -14.67 8.44
N SER A 348 -9.27 -14.04 8.15
CA SER A 348 -8.06 -14.74 7.70
C SER A 348 -7.26 -15.38 8.86
N PHE A 349 -7.16 -14.69 10.00
CA PHE A 349 -6.26 -15.06 11.11
C PHE A 349 -6.96 -15.29 12.46
N GLY A 350 -8.30 -15.23 12.50
CA GLY A 350 -9.08 -15.38 13.73
C GLY A 350 -8.78 -14.29 14.73
N VAL A 351 -8.63 -14.65 16.01
CA VAL A 351 -8.34 -13.69 17.09
C VAL A 351 -7.01 -12.95 16.92
N MET A 352 -6.06 -13.51 16.17
CA MET A 352 -4.81 -12.82 15.83
C MET A 352 -5.04 -11.65 14.88
N GLY A 353 -6.09 -11.69 14.06
CA GLY A 353 -6.45 -10.62 13.12
C GLY A 353 -6.68 -9.26 13.78
N PRO A 354 -7.61 -9.15 14.74
CA PRO A 354 -7.81 -7.93 15.54
C PRO A 354 -6.53 -7.45 16.24
N MET A 355 -5.67 -8.37 16.71
CA MET A 355 -4.38 -7.99 17.31
C MET A 355 -3.44 -7.37 16.28
N LEU A 356 -3.35 -7.93 15.07
CA LEU A 356 -2.59 -7.35 13.96
C LEU A 356 -3.13 -5.97 13.56
N TYR A 357 -4.45 -5.82 13.50
CA TYR A 357 -5.08 -4.52 13.24
C TYR A 357 -4.73 -3.49 14.33
N ALA A 358 -4.74 -3.90 15.59
CA ALA A 358 -4.37 -3.03 16.72
C ALA A 358 -2.90 -2.54 16.65
N LEU A 359 -2.00 -3.25 15.96
CA LEU A 359 -0.60 -2.82 15.76
C LEU A 359 -0.48 -1.55 14.90
N LEU A 360 -1.53 -1.15 14.19
CA LEU A 360 -1.57 0.14 13.48
C LEU A 360 -1.46 1.31 14.46
N LEU A 361 -2.00 1.19 15.67
CA LEU A 361 -1.93 2.25 16.67
C LEU A 361 -0.48 2.55 17.15
N PRO A 362 0.31 1.59 17.66
CA PRO A 362 1.70 1.84 18.03
C PRO A 362 2.56 2.21 16.82
N LEU A 363 2.24 1.75 15.60
CA LEU A 363 2.90 2.20 14.37
C LEU A 363 2.74 3.71 14.17
N LEU A 364 1.50 4.21 14.16
CA LEU A 364 1.20 5.63 14.00
C LEU A 364 1.85 6.48 15.11
N MET A 365 1.78 6.03 16.37
CA MET A 365 2.42 6.72 17.49
C MET A 365 3.94 6.79 17.33
N THR A 366 4.57 5.71 16.85
CA THR A 366 6.02 5.63 16.64
C THR A 366 6.44 6.55 15.50
N LEU A 367 5.74 6.54 14.36
CA LEU A 367 6.03 7.42 13.23
C LEU A 367 5.91 8.89 13.61
N ARG A 368 4.86 9.28 14.36
CA ARG A 368 4.67 10.65 14.87
C ARG A 368 5.81 11.09 15.78
N SER A 369 6.42 10.16 16.53
CA SER A 369 7.55 10.48 17.41
C SER A 369 8.85 10.78 16.66
N LYS A 370 8.96 10.39 15.38
CA LYS A 370 10.15 10.61 14.56
C LYS A 370 10.08 11.94 13.83
N ASN A 371 11.11 12.77 14.02
CA ASN A 371 11.24 14.08 13.38
C ASN A 371 11.93 13.99 12.01
N SER A 372 11.40 13.20 11.09
CA SER A 372 11.88 13.14 9.70
C SER A 372 10.74 13.44 8.71
N TRP A 373 11.07 14.04 7.57
CA TRP A 373 10.11 14.24 6.47
C TRP A 373 9.55 12.89 5.99
N MET A 374 10.35 11.82 6.06
CA MET A 374 9.92 10.47 5.67
C MET A 374 8.88 9.93 6.64
N ALA A 375 9.13 10.09 7.95
CA ALA A 375 8.19 9.67 8.97
C ALA A 375 6.85 10.41 8.83
N ARG A 376 6.87 11.70 8.45
CA ARG A 376 5.65 12.46 8.15
C ARG A 376 4.91 11.93 6.92
N ALA A 377 5.61 11.68 5.81
CA ALA A 377 5.00 11.04 4.62
C ALA A 377 4.36 9.69 4.97
N LEU A 378 5.13 8.79 5.60
CA LEU A 378 4.68 7.46 5.97
C LEU A 378 3.55 7.50 7.01
N LEU A 379 3.56 8.45 7.93
CA LEU A 379 2.45 8.68 8.87
C LEU A 379 1.17 9.09 8.14
N SER A 380 1.24 10.09 7.26
CA SER A 380 0.08 10.56 6.48
C SER A 380 -0.49 9.45 5.60
N ILE A 381 0.37 8.69 4.92
CA ILE A 381 -0.04 7.55 4.10
C ILE A 381 -0.64 6.44 4.96
N SER A 382 -0.03 6.10 6.10
CA SER A 382 -0.57 5.06 7.01
C SER A 382 -1.93 5.46 7.57
N LEU A 383 -2.15 6.73 7.90
CA LEU A 383 -3.46 7.24 8.32
C LEU A 383 -4.49 7.13 7.19
N CYS A 384 -4.09 7.48 5.96
CA CYS A 384 -4.96 7.30 4.79
C CYS A 384 -5.35 5.83 4.62
N VAL A 385 -4.38 4.92 4.68
CA VAL A 385 -4.57 3.46 4.61
C VAL A 385 -5.51 2.96 5.70
N VAL A 386 -5.39 3.44 6.94
CA VAL A 386 -6.32 3.08 8.03
C VAL A 386 -7.75 3.45 7.69
N VAL A 387 -8.00 4.68 7.22
CA VAL A 387 -9.35 5.16 6.94
C VAL A 387 -9.94 4.52 5.68
N VAL A 388 -9.15 4.34 4.62
CA VAL A 388 -9.57 3.54 3.44
C VAL A 388 -9.87 2.09 3.87
N GLY A 389 -9.09 1.57 4.82
CA GLY A 389 -9.25 0.23 5.39
C GLY A 389 -10.55 -0.01 6.14
N TRP A 390 -11.35 1.03 6.43
CA TRP A 390 -12.67 0.84 7.02
C TRP A 390 -13.64 0.12 6.07
N THR A 391 -13.50 0.37 4.76
CA THR A 391 -14.43 -0.11 3.72
C THR A 391 -13.72 -0.73 2.52
N THR A 392 -12.45 -1.11 2.67
CA THR A 392 -11.67 -1.77 1.62
C THR A 392 -10.62 -2.66 2.25
N ASP A 393 -10.34 -3.81 1.64
CA ASP A 393 -9.13 -4.58 1.97
C ASP A 393 -7.90 -3.93 1.33
N VAL A 394 -7.17 -3.19 2.15
CA VAL A 394 -6.02 -2.41 1.70
C VAL A 394 -4.75 -3.26 1.52
N LEU A 395 -4.73 -4.49 2.05
CA LEU A 395 -3.56 -5.37 1.92
C LEU A 395 -3.44 -5.98 0.52
N GLU A 396 -4.56 -6.09 -0.19
CA GLU A 396 -4.58 -6.48 -1.60
C GLU A 396 -4.23 -5.34 -2.57
N VAL A 397 -4.12 -4.09 -2.08
CA VAL A 397 -3.68 -2.93 -2.87
C VAL A 397 -2.15 -2.82 -2.80
N PRO A 398 -1.40 -3.16 -3.87
CA PRO A 398 0.05 -3.32 -3.77
C PRO A 398 0.79 -2.06 -3.34
N VAL A 399 0.35 -0.89 -3.81
CA VAL A 399 0.96 0.40 -3.45
C VAL A 399 0.78 0.70 -1.97
N CYS A 400 -0.39 0.45 -1.40
CA CYS A 400 -0.61 0.58 0.04
C CYS A 400 0.26 -0.41 0.82
N GLY A 401 0.38 -1.65 0.33
CA GLY A 401 1.29 -2.65 0.87
C GLY A 401 2.72 -2.13 0.98
N ILE A 402 3.33 -1.66 -0.12
CA ILE A 402 4.72 -1.15 -0.11
C ILE A 402 4.89 -0.04 0.93
N PHE A 403 4.01 0.97 0.94
CA PHE A 403 4.17 2.11 1.85
C PHE A 403 3.90 1.73 3.31
N LEU A 404 2.94 0.85 3.60
CA LEU A 404 2.72 0.33 4.94
C LEU A 404 3.92 -0.50 5.42
N GLY A 405 4.51 -1.31 4.53
CA GLY A 405 5.74 -2.05 4.79
C GLY A 405 6.90 -1.12 5.11
N MET A 406 7.11 -0.09 4.27
CA MET A 406 8.10 0.97 4.51
C MET A 406 7.85 1.69 5.83
N ALA A 407 6.60 1.97 6.19
CA ALA A 407 6.21 2.61 7.44
C ALA A 407 6.61 1.76 8.65
N ILE A 408 6.33 0.45 8.61
CA ILE A 408 6.74 -0.49 9.66
C ILE A 408 8.26 -0.57 9.75
N ALA A 409 8.95 -0.71 8.61
CA ALA A 409 10.42 -0.73 8.54
C ALA A 409 11.02 0.54 9.18
N HIS A 410 10.50 1.70 8.77
CA HIS A 410 10.95 2.99 9.27
C HIS A 410 10.70 3.10 10.77
N ALA A 411 9.53 2.67 11.28
CA ALA A 411 9.18 2.72 12.70
C ALA A 411 10.10 1.85 13.56
N LEU A 412 10.38 0.61 13.13
CA LEU A 412 11.20 -0.35 13.88
C LEU A 412 12.69 0.04 13.99
N ARG A 413 13.19 0.90 13.10
CA ARG A 413 14.59 1.37 13.18
C ARG A 413 14.82 2.25 14.42
N ARG A 414 15.69 1.76 15.34
CA ARG A 414 16.04 2.45 16.59
C ARG A 414 16.96 3.68 16.44
N LYS A 415 17.61 3.88 15.29
CA LYS A 415 18.48 5.04 15.03
C LYS A 415 18.04 5.77 13.75
N ALA A 416 17.96 7.10 13.81
CA ALA A 416 18.02 7.93 12.61
C ALA A 416 19.36 7.62 11.92
N MET A 417 19.37 7.56 10.59
CA MET A 417 20.60 7.31 9.82
C MET A 417 21.73 8.19 10.37
N PRO A 418 22.94 7.64 10.62
CA PRO A 418 24.13 8.47 10.71
C PRO A 418 24.17 9.24 9.41
N VAL A 419 24.16 10.55 9.55
CA VAL A 419 24.17 11.45 8.43
C VAL A 419 25.61 11.50 7.90
N GLN A 420 26.10 10.39 7.36
CA GLN A 420 27.38 10.35 6.66
C GLN A 420 27.30 11.24 5.42
N TRP A 421 26.11 11.36 4.80
CA TRP A 421 25.90 12.18 3.61
C TRP A 421 25.99 13.69 3.88
N LEU A 422 25.41 14.25 4.96
CA LEU A 422 25.67 15.67 5.32
C LEU A 422 27.11 15.89 5.78
N ILE A 423 27.82 14.88 6.32
CA ILE A 423 29.25 15.04 6.61
C ILE A 423 30.06 15.15 5.31
N THR A 424 29.72 14.38 4.27
CA THR A 424 30.37 14.50 2.94
C THR A 424 29.93 15.73 2.16
N GLU A 425 28.66 16.15 2.21
CA GLU A 425 28.17 17.36 1.54
C GLU A 425 28.74 18.63 2.20
N ARG A 426 28.81 18.66 3.54
CA ARG A 426 29.40 19.77 4.30
C ARG A 426 30.92 19.81 4.17
N ARG A 427 31.59 18.67 3.97
CA ARG A 427 33.03 18.62 3.62
C ARG A 427 33.32 19.02 2.18
N ARG A 428 32.39 18.82 1.24
CA ARG A 428 32.52 19.35 -0.14
C ARG A 428 32.28 20.86 -0.18
N SER A 429 31.23 21.34 0.48
CA SER A 429 30.94 22.78 0.58
C SER A 429 32.04 23.57 1.31
N ASN A 430 32.73 23.01 2.31
CA ASN A 430 33.84 23.70 2.99
C ASN A 430 35.19 23.61 2.25
N ARG A 431 35.31 22.82 1.18
CA ARG A 431 36.58 22.69 0.43
C ARG A 431 36.67 23.63 -0.77
N ASP A 432 35.55 24.18 -1.20
CA ASP A 432 35.48 25.03 -2.39
C ASP A 432 35.49 26.54 -2.04
N ASP A 433 35.53 26.92 -0.75
CA ASP A 433 35.43 28.32 -0.28
C ASP A 433 36.74 28.94 0.25
N TYR A 434 37.88 28.26 0.16
CA TYR A 434 39.19 28.89 0.40
C TYR A 434 40.25 28.36 -0.58
N PRO A 435 40.58 29.12 -1.65
CA PRO A 435 41.92 29.07 -2.18
C PRO A 435 42.86 29.72 -1.15
N ASP A 436 43.86 28.95 -0.73
CA ASP A 436 44.98 29.43 0.06
C ASP A 436 45.55 30.72 -0.52
N GLY A 437 45.69 31.74 0.33
CA GLY A 437 46.60 32.86 0.09
C GLY A 437 45.98 34.24 0.24
N LEU A 438 45.93 34.76 1.47
CA LEU A 438 46.26 36.15 1.80
C LEU A 438 46.31 36.32 3.32
N GLN A 439 47.49 36.11 3.89
CA GLN A 439 47.88 36.78 5.13
C GLN A 439 48.17 38.24 4.79
N LEU A 440 47.46 39.18 5.40
CA LEU A 440 47.93 40.55 5.55
C LEU A 440 47.54 41.09 6.93
N THR A 441 48.60 41.54 7.62
CA THR A 441 48.73 42.27 8.89
C THR A 441 48.32 41.58 10.18
#